data_AF-A0A851LIH6-F1
#
_entry.id   AF-A0A851LIH6-F1
#
_cell.length_a   1.000
_cell.length_b   1.000
_cell.length_c   1.000
_cell.angle_alpha   90.00
_cell.angle_beta   90.00
_cell.angle_gamma   90.00
#
_symmetry.space_group_name_H-M   'P 1'
#
loop_
_entity.id
_entity.type
_entity.pdbx_description
1 polymer ?
#
loop_
_entity_poly.entity_id
_entity_poly.type
_entity_poly.pdbx_seq_one_letter_code
_entity_poly.pdbx_strand_id
1 'polypeptide(L)' 'TDLSSKYLLRSNANTSNDLQKLLRSINFVRPLLGITTEELSPSFNLLKGDPDLTSV' A
#
# COMPACT_ATOMS: atom_id res chain seq x y z
N THR A 1 12.38 -24.27 10.11
CA THR A 1 12.04 -23.63 8.81
C THR A 1 10.57 -23.21 8.72
N ASP A 2 9.67 -23.79 9.52
CA ASP A 2 8.22 -23.48 9.51
C ASP A 2 7.84 -22.09 10.09
N LEU A 3 8.52 -21.65 11.15
CA LEU A 3 8.20 -20.38 11.84
C LEU A 3 8.44 -19.14 10.94
N SER A 4 9.56 -19.09 10.22
CA SER A 4 9.93 -17.93 9.39
C SER A 4 8.94 -17.69 8.25
N SER A 5 8.48 -18.77 7.61
CA SER A 5 7.47 -18.70 6.55
C SER A 5 6.13 -18.18 7.08
N LYS A 6 5.72 -18.62 8.28
CA LYS A 6 4.50 -18.16 8.93
C LYS A 6 4.52 -16.66 9.25
N TYR A 7 5.64 -16.13 9.71
CA TYR A 7 5.80 -14.68 9.96
C TYR A 7 5.80 -13.88 8.66
N LEU A 8 6.49 -14.35 7.61
CA LEU A 8 6.51 -13.67 6.31
C LEU A 8 5.11 -13.62 5.68
N LEU A 9 4.36 -14.72 5.74
CA LEU A 9 2.98 -14.81 5.26
C LEU A 9 2.04 -13.87 6.03
N ARG A 10 2.19 -13.80 7.37
CA ARG A 10 1.39 -12.89 8.20
C ARG A 10 1.74 -11.42 7.94
N SER A 11 3.02 -11.10 7.78
CA SER A 11 3.49 -9.77 7.44
C SER A 11 2.93 -9.32 6.09
N ASN A 12 3.04 -10.17 5.06
CA ASN A 12 2.49 -9.87 3.73
C ASN A 12 0.97 -9.74 3.73
N ALA A 13 0.26 -10.58 4.49
CA ALA A 13 -1.20 -10.48 4.64
C ALA A 13 -1.62 -9.18 5.35
N ASN A 14 -0.89 -8.75 6.38
CA ASN A 14 -1.12 -7.48 7.08
C ASN A 14 -0.85 -6.28 6.15
N THR A 15 0.29 -6.28 5.45
CA THR A 15 0.61 -5.24 4.45
C THR A 15 -0.46 -5.17 3.37
N SER A 16 -0.92 -6.32 2.86
CA SER A 16 -1.99 -6.36 1.86
C SER A 16 -3.32 -5.82 2.39
N ASN A 17 -3.71 -6.18 3.61
CA ASN A 17 -4.92 -5.66 4.25
C ASN A 17 -4.86 -4.13 4.44
N ASP A 18 -3.72 -3.61 4.87
CA ASP A 18 -3.55 -2.18 5.11
C ASP A 18 -3.49 -1.40 3.80
N LEU A 19 -2.84 -1.94 2.75
CA LEU A 19 -2.90 -1.41 1.39
C LEU A 19 -4.33 -1.42 0.83
N GLN A 20 -5.10 -2.48 1.05
CA GLN A 20 -6.50 -2.54 0.62
C GLN A 20 -7.39 -1.52 1.33
N LYS A 21 -7.19 -1.31 2.64
CA LYS A 21 -7.90 -0.27 3.40
C LYS A 21 -7.56 1.11 2.86
N LEU A 22 -6.29 1.37 2.58
CA LEU A 22 -5.83 2.65 2.06
C LEU A 22 -6.35 2.92 0.65
N LEU A 23 -6.30 1.93 -0.25
CA LEU A 23 -6.93 2.01 -1.57
C LEU A 23 -8.43 2.28 -1.48
N ARG A 24 -9.13 1.64 -0.54
CA ARG A 24 -10.56 1.88 -0.29
C ARG A 24 -10.82 3.32 0.15
N SER A 25 -10.02 3.85 1.09
CA SER A 25 -10.11 5.23 1.54
C SER A 25 -9.85 6.22 0.40
N ILE A 26 -8.80 6.00 -0.41
CA ILE A 26 -8.48 6.88 -1.54
C ILE A 26 -9.61 6.87 -2.57
N ASN A 27 -10.13 5.69 -2.92
CA ASN A 27 -11.26 5.57 -3.84
C ASN A 27 -12.55 6.21 -3.31
N PHE A 28 -12.76 6.22 -2.00
CA PHE A 28 -13.91 6.85 -1.36
C PHE A 28 -13.85 8.38 -1.41
N VAL A 29 -12.66 8.96 -1.21
CA VAL A 29 -12.49 10.42 -1.19
C VAL A 29 -12.33 11.01 -2.59
N ARG A 30 -11.92 10.21 -3.59
CA ARG A 30 -11.76 10.62 -4.99
C ARG A 30 -12.95 11.39 -5.59
N PRO A 31 -14.21 10.92 -5.50
CA PRO A 31 -15.36 11.68 -6.01
C PRO A 31 -15.68 12.93 -5.18
N LEU A 32 -15.27 13.00 -3.91
CA LEU A 32 -15.53 14.15 -3.03
C LEU A 32 -14.60 15.33 -3.33
N LEU A 33 -13.38 15.05 -3.80
CA LEU A 33 -12.39 16.09 -4.06
C LEU A 33 -12.36 16.53 -5.54
N GLY A 34 -13.04 15.82 -6.45
CA GLY A 34 -13.00 16.09 -7.89
C GLY A 34 -11.63 15.86 -8.53
N ILE A 35 -10.71 15.21 -7.80
CA ILE A 35 -9.32 15.00 -8.19
C ILE A 35 -9.24 13.80 -9.15
N THR A 36 -8.51 13.97 -10.24
CA THR A 36 -8.33 12.91 -11.24
C THR A 36 -7.24 11.91 -10.81
N THR A 37 -7.24 10.69 -11.38
CA THR A 37 -6.19 9.69 -11.09
C THR A 37 -4.79 10.22 -11.37
N GLU A 38 -4.65 11.13 -12.34
CA GLU A 38 -3.37 11.72 -12.72
C GLU A 38 -2.79 12.60 -11.62
N GLU A 39 -3.63 13.34 -10.91
CA GLU A 39 -3.22 14.19 -9.78
C GLU A 39 -2.89 13.39 -8.52
N LEU A 40 -3.51 12.21 -8.35
CA LEU A 40 -3.19 11.28 -7.26
C LEU A 40 -2.00 10.35 -7.58
N SER A 41 -1.56 10.29 -8.83
CA SER A 41 -0.45 9.44 -9.30
C SER A 41 0.84 9.58 -8.47
N PRO A 42 1.30 10.79 -8.09
CA PRO A 42 2.49 10.96 -7.25
C PRO A 42 2.33 10.32 -5.87
N SER A 43 1.14 10.41 -5.28
CA SER A 43 0.83 9.84 -3.96
C SER A 43 0.84 8.31 -3.98
N PHE A 44 0.41 7.69 -5.08
CA PHE A 44 0.52 6.24 -5.26
C PHE A 44 1.97 5.77 -5.45
N ASN A 45 2.82 6.60 -6.07
CA ASN A 45 4.25 6.31 -6.19
C ASN A 45 4.96 6.40 -4.84
N LEU A 46 4.57 7.34 -3.96
CA LEU A 46 5.05 7.38 -2.57
C LEU A 46 4.58 6.17 -1.76
N LEU A 47 3.36 5.69 -2.03
CA LEU A 47 2.77 4.54 -1.35
C LEU A 47 3.35 3.19 -1.78
N LYS A 48 3.91 3.12 -2.99
CA LYS A 48 4.65 1.93 -3.46
C LYS A 48 5.87 1.62 -2.60
N GLY A 49 6.30 2.56 -1.75
CA GLY A 49 7.55 2.45 -1.00
C GLY A 49 8.74 2.61 -1.93
N ASP A 50 9.86 3.04 -1.37
CA ASP A 50 11.10 3.12 -2.12
C ASP A 50 11.68 1.70 -2.28
N PRO A 51 11.77 1.17 -3.52
CA PRO A 51 12.28 -0.19 -3.76
C PRO A 51 13.75 -0.34 -3.38
N ASP A 52 14.49 0.76 -3.23
CA ASP A 52 15.91 0.77 -2.83
C ASP A 52 16.11 0.77 -1.31
N LEU A 53 15.04 0.75 -0.50
CA LEU A 53 15.11 0.47 0.94
C LEU A 53 15.37 -1.03 1.18
N THR A 54 16.49 -1.52 0.68
CA THR A 54 17.15 -2.68 1.25
C THR A 54 17.58 -2.28 2.65
N SER A 55 16.88 -2.80 3.66
CA SER A 55 17.35 -2.76 5.04
C SER A 55 18.71 -3.44 5.07
N VAL A 56 19.76 -2.65 5.25
CA VAL A 56 21.12 -3.12 5.56
C VAL A 56 21.14 -3.92 6.86
#